data_AF-A0A1I7W2X7-F1
#
_entry.id   AF-A0A1I7W2X7-F1
#
_cell.length_a   1.000
_cell.length_b   1.000
_cell.length_c   1.000
_cell.angle_alpha   90.00
_cell.angle_beta   90.00
_cell.angle_gamma   90.00
#
_symmetry.space_group_name_H-M   'P 1'
#
loop_
_entity.id
_entity.type
_entity.pdbx_description
1 polymer ?
#
loop_
_entity_poly.entity_id
_entity_poly.type
_entity_poly.pdbx_seq_one_letter_code
_entity_poly.pdbx_strand_id
1 'polypeptide(L)'
;MTSVILESIKPVRNRLINILQEVKVLDVGLPKQSLPCSERLQIHKARKRLFEEKIMRLHMCTQSLQEANDRWIDYLTNDRWIDYLQKALTTSRKKEEEEKYQEVTIGEHGIFNLIYEAKEAVITLTISQKEIDSEIQKLTQTLNQQHTLPTEVTKPAPPTYTNVNLPQLYLPVFNGDPRQWREFWSSFNAAVHSQTIPEIQKKSASFDVKICAHMVTDL
;
A
#
# COMPACT_ATOMS: atom_id res chain seq x y z
N MET A 1 2.48 -35.41 21.41
CA MET A 1 1.60 -34.33 20.91
C MET A 1 2.27 -32.97 21.13
N THR A 2 2.84 -32.72 22.33
CA THR A 2 3.75 -31.60 22.64
C THR A 2 4.85 -31.36 21.61
N SER A 3 5.57 -32.41 21.19
CA SER A 3 6.58 -32.30 20.13
C SER A 3 6.03 -31.79 18.79
N VAL A 4 4.79 -32.13 18.43
CA VAL A 4 4.16 -31.69 17.17
C VAL A 4 3.82 -30.20 17.24
N ILE A 5 3.32 -29.73 18.39
CA ILE A 5 3.04 -28.31 18.63
C ILE A 5 4.34 -27.50 18.58
N LEU A 6 5.40 -27.95 19.26
CA LEU A 6 6.70 -27.28 19.26
C LEU A 6 7.35 -27.23 17.86
N GLU A 7 7.26 -28.30 17.08
CA GLU A 7 7.75 -28.30 15.69
C GLU A 7 6.94 -27.34 14.81
N SER A 8 5.65 -27.16 15.08
CA SER A 8 4.82 -26.20 14.33
C SER A 8 5.14 -24.73 14.65
N ILE A 9 5.67 -24.46 15.85
CA ILE A 9 6.04 -23.11 16.32
C ILE A 9 7.31 -22.61 15.66
N LYS A 10 8.33 -23.46 15.52
CA LYS A 10 9.66 -23.10 14.98
C LYS A 10 9.62 -22.32 13.64
N PRO A 11 8.91 -22.78 12.59
CA PRO A 11 8.88 -22.07 11.31
C PRO A 11 8.16 -20.73 11.41
N VAL A 12 7.08 -20.64 12.21
CA VAL A 12 6.34 -19.38 12.42
C VAL A 12 7.20 -18.37 13.17
N ARG A 13 7.94 -18.82 14.18
CA ARG A 13 8.90 -18.00 14.93
C ARG A 13 9.97 -17.39 14.02
N ASN A 14 10.62 -18.22 13.19
CA ASN A 14 11.65 -17.74 12.28
C ASN A 14 11.09 -16.76 11.24
N ARG A 15 9.89 -17.01 10.73
CA ARG A 15 9.20 -16.07 9.84
C ARG A 15 8.95 -14.73 10.52
N LEU A 16 8.51 -14.73 11.78
CA LEU A 16 8.28 -13.51 12.54
C LEU A 16 9.55 -12.70 12.75
N ILE A 17 10.67 -13.36 13.10
CA ILE A 17 11.99 -12.73 13.22
C ILE A 17 12.38 -12.01 11.92
N ASN A 18 12.24 -12.69 10.78
CA ASN A 18 12.58 -12.10 9.49
C ASN A 18 11.73 -10.87 9.16
N ILE A 19 10.41 -10.94 9.41
CA ILE A 19 9.52 -9.79 9.16
C ILE A 19 9.90 -8.61 10.08
N LEU A 20 10.21 -8.87 11.35
CA LEU A 20 10.64 -7.82 12.27
C LEU A 20 11.96 -7.17 11.83
N GLN A 21 12.91 -7.95 11.32
CA GLN A 21 14.14 -7.41 10.74
C GLN A 21 13.86 -6.55 9.50
N GLU A 22 12.99 -7.02 8.60
CA GLU A 22 12.57 -6.22 7.43
C GLU A 22 11.96 -4.89 7.88
N VAL A 23 11.06 -4.90 8.88
CA VAL A 23 10.42 -3.69 9.41
C VAL A 23 11.42 -2.73 10.03
N LYS A 24 12.44 -3.23 10.74
CA LYS A 24 13.52 -2.39 11.32
C LYS A 24 14.32 -1.63 10.24
N VAL A 25 14.41 -2.18 9.03
CA VAL A 25 15.14 -1.57 7.90
C VAL A 25 14.22 -0.73 7.00
N LEU A 26 12.90 -0.78 7.20
CA LEU A 26 11.97 0.05 6.44
C LEU A 26 12.19 1.52 6.76
N ASP A 27 12.40 2.33 5.71
CA ASP A 27 12.42 3.78 5.84
C ASP A 27 11.01 4.31 6.13
N VAL A 28 10.77 4.64 7.40
CA VAL A 28 9.53 5.27 7.89
C VAL A 28 9.51 6.78 7.61
N GLY A 29 10.65 7.38 7.23
CA GLY A 29 10.78 8.82 7.02
C GLY A 29 10.02 9.33 5.78
N LEU A 30 9.68 10.62 5.74
CA LEU A 30 8.99 11.26 4.60
C LEU A 30 9.85 11.28 3.32
N PRO A 31 9.27 11.07 2.12
CA PRO A 31 9.99 11.24 0.85
C PRO A 31 10.58 12.64 0.72
N LYS A 32 11.72 12.77 0.04
CA LYS A 32 12.36 14.06 -0.22
C LYS A 32 11.37 15.03 -0.89
N GLN A 33 11.22 16.22 -0.31
CA GLN A 33 10.31 17.26 -0.82
C GLN A 33 10.70 17.79 -2.21
N SER A 34 11.90 17.47 -2.70
CA SER A 34 12.40 17.87 -4.02
C SER A 34 11.70 17.18 -5.20
N LEU A 35 10.90 16.13 -4.95
CA LEU A 35 10.22 15.37 -6.00
C LEU A 35 8.89 16.02 -6.44
N PRO A 36 8.48 15.83 -7.71
CA PRO A 36 7.16 16.25 -8.20
C PRO A 36 6.01 15.69 -7.37
N CYS A 37 4.93 16.46 -7.21
CA CYS A 37 3.74 16.09 -6.43
C CYS A 37 3.15 14.72 -6.83
N SER A 38 3.06 14.45 -8.13
CA SER A 38 2.55 13.16 -8.67
C SER A 38 3.45 11.98 -8.28
N GLU A 39 4.77 12.15 -8.34
CA GLU A 39 5.73 11.10 -7.98
C GLU A 39 5.72 10.83 -6.46
N ARG A 40 5.68 11.89 -5.64
CA ARG A 40 5.49 11.79 -4.18
C ARG A 40 4.22 11.02 -3.84
N LEU A 41 3.11 11.30 -4.53
CA LEU A 41 1.83 10.60 -4.33
C LEU A 41 1.94 9.10 -4.61
N GLN A 42 2.62 8.70 -5.70
CA GLN A 42 2.83 7.28 -6.01
C GLN A 42 3.71 6.59 -4.97
N ILE A 43 4.79 7.24 -4.52
CA ILE A 43 5.66 6.73 -3.46
C ILE A 43 4.87 6.50 -2.17
N HIS A 44 4.06 7.46 -1.75
CA HIS A 44 3.22 7.33 -0.56
C HIS A 44 2.21 6.20 -0.68
N LYS A 45 1.55 6.05 -1.83
CA LYS A 45 0.63 4.93 -2.10
C LYS A 45 1.33 3.58 -2.05
N ALA A 46 2.52 3.46 -2.66
CA ALA A 46 3.31 2.24 -2.64
C ALA A 46 3.76 1.88 -1.22
N ARG A 47 4.24 2.86 -0.45
CA ARG A 47 4.62 2.67 0.97
C ARG A 47 3.44 2.25 1.83
N LYS A 48 2.26 2.85 1.64
CA LYS A 48 1.05 2.44 2.36
C LYS A 48 0.76 0.95 2.15
N ARG A 49 0.73 0.49 0.89
CA ARG A 49 0.51 -0.93 0.55
C ARG A 49 1.56 -1.85 1.18
N LEU A 50 2.82 -1.41 1.21
CA LEU A 50 3.89 -2.16 1.85
C LEU A 50 3.66 -2.28 3.36
N PHE A 51 3.28 -1.20 4.04
CA PHE A 51 2.97 -1.24 5.47
C PHE A 51 1.74 -2.11 5.77
N GLU A 52 0.70 -2.06 4.92
CA GLU A 52 -0.48 -2.93 5.04
C GLU A 52 -0.07 -4.41 4.98
N GLU A 53 0.76 -4.77 4.01
CA GLU A 53 1.29 -6.12 3.85
C GLU A 53 2.09 -6.58 5.07
N LYS A 54 2.97 -5.74 5.62
CA LYS A 54 3.77 -6.07 6.80
C LYS A 54 2.90 -6.26 8.02
N ILE A 55 1.94 -5.37 8.26
CA ILE A 55 0.98 -5.47 9.36
C ILE A 55 0.21 -6.78 9.27
N MET A 56 -0.31 -7.14 8.09
CA MET A 56 -1.03 -8.39 7.89
C MET A 56 -0.15 -9.60 8.21
N ARG A 57 1.10 -9.63 7.73
CA ARG A 57 2.01 -10.75 7.98
C ARG A 57 2.40 -10.87 9.45
N LEU A 58 2.67 -9.75 10.13
CA LEU A 58 2.94 -9.70 11.57
C LEU A 58 1.75 -10.23 12.36
N HIS A 59 0.52 -9.81 12.01
CA HIS A 59 -0.69 -10.26 12.66
C HIS A 59 -0.89 -11.78 12.50
N MET A 60 -0.74 -12.31 11.28
CA MET A 60 -0.88 -13.75 11.04
C MET A 60 0.13 -14.58 11.85
N CYS A 61 1.40 -14.17 11.88
CA CYS A 61 2.42 -14.91 12.64
C CYS A 61 2.15 -14.84 14.15
N THR A 62 1.77 -13.66 14.64
CA THR A 62 1.42 -13.45 16.05
C THR A 62 0.23 -14.32 16.47
N GLN A 63 -0.84 -14.32 15.66
CA GLN A 63 -2.02 -15.13 15.91
C GLN A 63 -1.69 -16.63 15.89
N SER A 64 -0.92 -17.09 14.91
CA SER A 64 -0.51 -18.51 14.84
C SER A 64 0.31 -18.95 16.06
N LEU A 65 1.18 -18.08 16.57
CA LEU A 65 1.95 -18.35 17.78
C LEU A 65 1.08 -18.35 19.04
N GLN A 66 0.11 -17.43 19.13
CA GLN A 66 -0.87 -17.42 20.22
C GLN A 66 -1.74 -18.66 20.20
N GLU A 67 -2.25 -19.09 19.04
CA GLU A 67 -3.04 -20.32 18.92
C GLU A 67 -2.22 -21.56 19.27
N ALA A 68 -0.95 -21.62 18.85
CA ALA A 68 -0.07 -22.73 19.22
C ALA A 68 0.22 -22.74 20.73
N ASN A 69 0.40 -21.56 21.33
CA ASN A 69 0.53 -21.39 22.76
C ASN A 69 -0.73 -21.85 23.51
N ASP A 70 -1.90 -21.41 23.06
CA ASP A 70 -3.18 -21.76 23.68
C ASP A 70 -3.47 -23.25 23.55
N ARG A 71 -3.12 -23.89 22.42
CA ARG A 71 -3.17 -25.36 22.27
C ARG A 71 -2.21 -26.07 23.22
N TRP A 72 -1.03 -25.51 23.45
CA TRP A 72 -0.08 -26.09 24.40
C TRP A 72 -0.58 -25.95 25.84
N ILE A 73 -1.16 -24.80 26.20
CA ILE A 73 -1.80 -24.58 27.50
C ILE A 73 -2.99 -25.54 27.65
N ASP A 74 -3.87 -25.62 26.65
CA ASP A 74 -5.03 -26.52 26.65
C ASP A 74 -4.58 -27.97 26.82
N TYR A 75 -3.57 -28.40 26.06
CA TYR A 75 -2.95 -29.71 26.22
C TYR A 75 -2.51 -29.93 27.66
N LEU A 76 -1.75 -29.01 28.27
CA LEU A 76 -1.31 -29.14 29.66
C LEU A 76 -2.45 -29.11 30.69
N THR A 77 -3.53 -28.36 30.43
CA THR A 77 -4.67 -28.24 31.35
C THR A 77 -5.68 -29.37 31.19
N ASN A 78 -5.82 -29.96 30.01
CA ASN A 78 -6.57 -31.19 29.78
C ASN A 78 -5.78 -32.41 30.27
N ASP A 79 -4.45 -32.44 30.04
CA ASP A 79 -3.57 -33.43 30.67
C ASP A 79 -3.63 -33.28 32.18
N ARG A 80 -3.77 -32.08 32.79
CA ARG A 80 -3.94 -31.96 34.27
C ARG A 80 -5.05 -32.83 34.85
N TRP A 81 -6.13 -33.09 34.11
CA TRP A 81 -7.22 -33.96 34.55
C TRP A 81 -6.82 -35.44 34.47
N ILE A 82 -6.05 -35.82 33.45
CA ILE A 82 -5.49 -37.17 33.24
C ILE A 82 -4.30 -37.43 34.19
N ASP A 83 -3.41 -36.46 34.35
CA ASP A 83 -2.33 -36.39 35.32
C ASP A 83 -2.86 -36.41 36.74
N TYR A 84 -4.00 -35.82 37.11
CA TYR A 84 -4.53 -36.01 38.47
C TYR A 84 -4.79 -37.50 38.77
N LEU A 85 -5.16 -38.28 37.75
CA LEU A 85 -5.36 -39.74 37.82
C LEU A 85 -4.03 -40.52 37.67
N GLN A 86 -3.00 -39.97 37.01
CA GLN A 86 -1.71 -40.64 36.73
C GLN A 86 -0.51 -40.16 37.59
N LYS A 87 -0.59 -39.00 38.25
CA LYS A 87 0.45 -38.33 39.08
C LYS A 87 0.85 -39.15 40.31
N ALA A 88 0.11 -40.22 40.61
CA ALA A 88 0.60 -41.28 41.48
C ALA A 88 1.84 -42.02 40.91
N LEU A 89 2.22 -41.83 39.63
CA LEU A 89 3.24 -42.65 38.95
C LEU A 89 4.33 -41.92 38.11
N THR A 90 4.22 -40.64 37.68
CA THR A 90 5.06 -40.10 36.56
C THR A 90 5.59 -38.66 36.66
N THR A 91 6.03 -38.17 37.82
CA THR A 91 6.57 -36.80 38.00
C THR A 91 7.75 -36.41 37.07
N SER A 92 8.55 -37.37 36.59
CA SER A 92 9.73 -37.10 35.74
C SER A 92 9.39 -36.62 34.32
N ARG A 93 8.32 -37.13 33.70
CA ARG A 93 7.97 -36.80 32.31
C ARG A 93 7.49 -35.36 32.16
N LYS A 94 6.76 -34.87 33.16
CA LYS A 94 6.24 -33.50 33.19
C LYS A 94 7.36 -32.45 33.14
N LYS A 95 8.42 -32.67 33.93
CA LYS A 95 9.55 -31.73 34.01
C LYS A 95 10.24 -31.58 32.64
N GLU A 96 10.39 -32.67 31.91
CA GLU A 96 11.01 -32.67 30.57
C GLU A 96 10.19 -31.87 29.54
N GLU A 97 8.86 -31.95 29.58
CA GLU A 97 8.00 -31.18 28.66
C GLU A 97 7.97 -29.69 28.99
N GLU A 98 8.08 -29.33 30.27
CA GLU A 98 8.18 -27.94 30.73
C GLU A 98 9.51 -27.31 30.30
N GLU A 99 10.63 -28.03 30.43
CA GLU A 99 11.95 -27.58 29.96
C GLU A 99 11.97 -27.33 28.43
N LYS A 100 11.36 -28.23 27.63
CA LYS A 100 11.26 -28.06 26.17
C LYS A 100 10.45 -26.82 25.76
N TYR A 101 9.42 -26.49 26.54
CA TYR A 101 8.61 -25.30 26.26
C TYR A 101 9.31 -24.01 26.72
N GLN A 102 10.05 -24.06 27.83
CA GLN A 102 10.90 -22.94 28.25
C GLN A 102 11.93 -22.57 27.16
N GLU A 103 12.51 -23.55 26.47
CA GLU A 103 13.45 -23.31 25.37
C GLU A 103 12.87 -22.44 24.24
N VAL A 104 11.58 -22.58 23.93
CA VAL A 104 10.95 -21.80 22.84
C VAL A 104 10.35 -20.47 23.32
N THR A 105 10.13 -20.31 24.62
CA THR A 105 9.46 -19.13 25.18
C THR A 105 10.40 -18.10 25.80
N ILE A 106 11.54 -18.54 26.33
CA ILE A 106 12.52 -17.69 27.02
C ILE A 106 13.60 -17.20 26.04
N GLY A 107 14.16 -16.02 26.32
CA GLY A 107 15.27 -15.43 25.58
C GLY A 107 14.85 -14.28 24.64
N GLU A 108 15.83 -13.62 24.03
CA GLU A 108 15.61 -12.49 23.11
C GLU A 108 14.68 -12.87 21.95
N HIS A 109 14.82 -14.09 21.42
CA HIS A 109 13.96 -14.65 20.37
C HIS A 109 12.88 -15.60 20.92
N GLY A 110 12.56 -15.47 22.20
CA GLY A 110 11.44 -16.16 22.82
C GLY A 110 10.10 -15.68 22.25
N ILE A 111 9.12 -16.58 22.12
CA ILE A 111 7.82 -16.30 21.49
C ILE A 111 7.12 -15.07 22.12
N PHE A 112 7.18 -14.91 23.45
CA PHE A 112 6.52 -13.79 24.12
C PHE A 112 7.15 -12.44 23.75
N ASN A 113 8.48 -12.37 23.72
CA ASN A 113 9.21 -11.17 23.30
C ASN A 113 8.94 -10.85 21.83
N LEU A 114 8.94 -11.87 20.96
CA LEU A 114 8.62 -11.69 19.54
C LEU A 114 7.18 -11.22 19.31
N ILE A 115 6.22 -11.76 20.04
CA ILE A 115 4.82 -11.30 19.98
C ILE A 115 4.72 -9.84 20.45
N TYR A 116 5.44 -9.47 21.50
CA TYR A 116 5.47 -8.10 21.99
C TYR A 116 6.09 -7.14 20.94
N GLU A 117 7.28 -7.46 20.42
CA GLU A 117 7.92 -6.69 19.34
C GLU A 117 7.03 -6.55 18.11
N ALA A 118 6.32 -7.62 17.73
CA ALA A 118 5.38 -7.61 16.62
C ALA A 118 4.21 -6.64 16.85
N LYS A 119 3.66 -6.60 18.05
CA LYS A 119 2.58 -5.67 18.42
C LYS A 119 3.07 -4.22 18.39
N GLU A 120 4.24 -3.93 18.95
CA GLU A 120 4.84 -2.60 18.88
C GLU A 120 5.09 -2.17 17.43
N ALA A 121 5.66 -3.07 16.60
CA ALA A 121 5.88 -2.80 15.18
C ALA A 121 4.57 -2.52 14.43
N VAL A 122 3.49 -3.25 14.73
CA VAL A 122 2.16 -2.98 14.16
C VAL A 122 1.66 -1.60 14.56
N ILE A 123 1.82 -1.20 15.83
CA ILE A 123 1.43 0.13 16.30
C ILE A 123 2.20 1.22 15.55
N THR A 124 3.53 1.11 15.47
CA THR A 124 4.38 2.06 14.74
C THR A 124 3.96 2.19 13.28
N LEU A 125 3.83 1.06 12.57
CA LEU A 125 3.43 1.07 11.16
C LEU A 125 2.02 1.67 10.96
N THR A 126 1.09 1.40 11.88
CA THR A 126 -0.28 1.94 11.84
C THR A 126 -0.27 3.46 12.02
N ILE A 127 0.57 4.00 12.89
CA ILE A 127 0.74 5.45 13.06
C ILE A 127 1.28 6.06 11.77
N SER A 128 2.34 5.49 11.21
CA SER A 128 2.94 5.98 9.96
C SER A 128 1.99 5.90 8.77
N GLN A 129 1.10 4.89 8.72
CA GLN A 129 0.05 4.82 7.71
C GLN A 129 -0.92 6.00 7.80
N LYS A 130 -1.32 6.42 9.00
CA LYS A 130 -2.20 7.59 9.20
C LYS A 130 -1.53 8.87 8.72
N GLU A 131 -0.23 9.01 8.97
CA GLU A 131 0.55 10.15 8.48
C GLU A 131 0.65 10.15 6.94
N ILE A 132 0.93 8.98 6.35
CA ILE A 132 0.94 8.81 4.89
C ILE A 132 -0.43 9.13 4.29
N ASP A 133 -1.53 8.72 4.93
CA ASP A 133 -2.89 9.01 4.47
C ASP A 133 -3.19 10.51 4.49
N SER A 134 -2.78 11.21 5.55
CA SER A 134 -2.87 12.67 5.61
C SER A 134 -2.11 13.33 4.46
N GLU A 135 -0.91 12.85 4.15
CA GLU A 135 -0.08 13.40 3.07
C GLU A 135 -0.66 13.09 1.69
N ILE A 136 -1.17 11.88 1.47
CA ILE A 136 -1.89 11.50 0.24
C ILE A 136 -3.10 12.44 0.03
N GLN A 137 -3.87 12.72 1.09
CA GLN A 137 -5.02 13.61 1.01
C GLN A 137 -4.59 15.03 0.60
N LYS A 138 -3.56 15.59 1.24
CA LYS A 138 -3.01 16.91 0.90
C LYS A 138 -2.54 16.99 -0.54
N LEU A 139 -1.71 16.02 -0.98
CA LEU A 139 -1.16 15.99 -2.34
C LEU A 139 -2.28 15.86 -3.39
N THR A 140 -3.30 15.05 -3.10
CA THR A 140 -4.47 14.89 -3.98
C THR A 140 -5.26 16.20 -4.09
N GLN A 141 -5.45 16.93 -2.99
CA GLN A 141 -6.11 18.25 -3.00
C GLN A 141 -5.31 19.27 -3.80
N THR A 142 -3.98 19.34 -3.61
CA THR A 142 -3.12 20.25 -4.37
C THR A 142 -3.18 19.98 -5.89
N LEU A 143 -3.18 18.71 -6.29
CA LEU A 143 -3.29 18.34 -7.70
C LEU A 143 -4.65 18.76 -8.30
N ASN A 144 -5.73 18.58 -7.54
CA ASN A 144 -7.07 19.01 -7.96
C ASN A 144 -7.19 20.54 -8.06
N GLN A 145 -6.57 21.28 -7.14
CA GLN A 145 -6.55 22.76 -7.15
C GLN A 145 -5.75 23.34 -8.31
N GLN A 146 -4.64 22.70 -8.71
CA GLN A 146 -3.91 23.08 -9.92
C GLN A 146 -4.75 22.93 -11.19
N HIS A 147 -5.75 22.03 -11.19
CA HIS A 147 -6.72 21.87 -12.27
C HIS A 147 -7.94 22.82 -12.15
N THR A 148 -8.13 23.52 -11.02
CA THR A 148 -9.33 24.35 -10.76
C THR A 148 -9.08 25.86 -10.64
N LEU A 149 -7.90 26.42 -10.94
CA LEU A 149 -7.75 27.87 -10.92
C LEU A 149 -8.70 28.51 -11.97
N PRO A 150 -9.75 29.25 -11.56
CA PRO A 150 -10.43 30.16 -12.47
C PRO A 150 -9.49 31.35 -12.65
N THR A 151 -9.11 31.66 -13.88
CA THR A 151 -8.44 32.93 -14.15
C THR A 151 -9.45 34.04 -13.82
N GLU A 152 -9.34 34.63 -12.65
CA GLU A 152 -10.13 35.78 -12.24
C GLU A 152 -9.65 36.99 -13.04
N VAL A 153 -10.37 37.30 -14.13
CA VAL A 153 -10.11 38.45 -15.00
C VAL A 153 -10.55 39.72 -14.27
N THR A 154 -9.69 40.26 -13.41
CA THR A 154 -9.72 41.68 -13.12
C THR A 154 -9.11 42.41 -14.32
N LYS A 155 -9.91 43.21 -15.04
CA LYS A 155 -9.43 44.13 -16.08
C LYS A 155 -8.39 45.09 -15.47
N PRO A 156 -7.20 45.20 -16.09
CA PRO A 156 -6.78 46.52 -16.60
C PRO A 156 -6.43 46.48 -18.09
N ALA A 157 -6.46 47.66 -18.71
CA ALA A 157 -6.32 47.92 -20.14
C ALA A 157 -4.99 47.39 -20.76
N PRO A 158 -4.97 47.12 -22.08
CA PRO A 158 -3.94 46.32 -22.74
C PRO A 158 -2.73 47.14 -23.19
N PRO A 159 -1.50 46.58 -23.16
CA PRO A 159 -0.49 46.89 -24.14
C PRO A 159 -0.55 45.87 -25.29
N THR A 160 -0.46 46.41 -26.49
CA THR A 160 -0.57 45.79 -27.80
C THR A 160 0.47 44.68 -27.99
N TYR A 161 0.03 43.42 -27.95
CA TYR A 161 0.78 42.31 -28.55
C TYR A 161 0.15 41.98 -29.89
N THR A 162 1.01 41.91 -30.91
CA THR A 162 0.66 41.61 -32.29
C THR A 162 -0.09 40.28 -32.36
N ASN A 163 -1.34 40.39 -32.81
CA ASN A 163 -2.30 39.33 -32.94
C ASN A 163 -1.88 38.42 -34.10
N VAL A 164 -1.21 37.30 -33.78
CA VAL A 164 -1.13 36.16 -34.68
C VAL A 164 -2.45 35.41 -34.52
N ASN A 165 -3.43 35.74 -35.36
CA ASN A 165 -4.70 35.02 -35.41
C ASN A 165 -4.40 33.56 -35.76
N LEU A 166 -4.42 32.68 -34.76
CA LEU A 166 -4.60 31.25 -35.02
C LEU A 166 -6.04 31.06 -35.55
N PRO A 167 -6.25 30.26 -36.61
CA PRO A 167 -7.60 29.89 -36.99
C PRO A 167 -8.25 29.16 -35.81
N GLN A 168 -9.31 29.74 -35.24
CA GLN A 168 -10.17 29.06 -34.27
C GLN A 168 -10.84 27.89 -34.98
N LEU A 169 -10.24 26.72 -34.87
CA LEU A 169 -10.85 25.47 -35.28
C LEU A 169 -11.85 25.08 -34.21
N TYR A 170 -13.13 25.22 -34.53
CA TYR A 170 -14.22 24.61 -33.77
C TYR A 170 -14.08 23.09 -33.87
N LEU A 171 -13.28 22.49 -32.99
CA LEU A 171 -13.28 21.05 -32.83
C LEU A 171 -14.63 20.66 -32.23
N PRO A 172 -15.39 19.77 -32.89
CA PRO A 172 -16.63 19.28 -32.31
C PRO A 172 -16.32 18.54 -31.00
N VAL A 173 -17.06 18.84 -29.93
CA VAL A 173 -16.91 18.16 -28.65
C VAL A 173 -17.39 16.72 -28.82
N PHE A 174 -16.49 15.74 -28.64
CA PHE A 174 -16.85 14.32 -28.69
C PHE A 174 -17.62 13.94 -27.43
N ASN A 175 -18.85 13.47 -27.59
CA ASN A 175 -19.76 13.14 -26.50
C ASN A 175 -19.72 11.67 -26.07
N GLY A 176 -18.82 10.87 -26.66
CA GLY A 176 -18.70 9.43 -26.36
C GLY A 176 -19.54 8.50 -27.22
N ASP A 177 -20.26 9.00 -28.25
CA ASP A 177 -21.02 8.15 -29.19
C ASP A 177 -20.08 7.46 -30.21
N PRO A 178 -19.97 6.12 -30.24
CA PRO A 178 -19.12 5.39 -31.18
C PRO A 178 -19.44 5.67 -32.65
N ARG A 179 -20.68 6.03 -32.98
CA ARG A 179 -21.10 6.34 -34.37
C ARG A 179 -20.51 7.66 -34.87
N GLN A 180 -20.19 8.57 -33.96
CA GLN A 180 -19.64 9.90 -34.26
C GLN A 180 -18.11 9.91 -34.31
N TRP A 181 -17.46 8.83 -33.85
CA TRP A 181 -15.99 8.72 -33.78
C TRP A 181 -15.31 8.92 -35.15
N ARG A 182 -15.86 8.34 -36.21
CA ARG A 182 -15.28 8.42 -37.57
C ARG A 182 -15.21 9.87 -38.08
N GLU A 183 -16.25 10.66 -37.81
CA GLU A 183 -16.38 12.04 -38.28
C GLU A 183 -15.60 13.01 -37.41
N PHE A 184 -15.60 12.77 -36.09
CA PHE A 184 -14.71 13.45 -35.16
C PHE A 184 -13.24 13.22 -35.53
N TRP A 185 -12.83 11.97 -35.76
CA TRP A 185 -11.45 11.61 -36.09
C TRP A 185 -10.99 12.26 -37.40
N SER A 186 -11.84 12.26 -38.42
CA SER A 186 -11.53 12.90 -39.71
C SER A 186 -11.29 14.41 -39.55
N SER A 187 -12.12 15.08 -38.73
CA SER A 187 -12.01 16.52 -38.45
C SER A 187 -10.79 16.86 -37.59
N PHE A 188 -10.53 16.06 -36.56
CA PHE A 188 -9.38 16.19 -35.68
C PHE A 188 -8.06 15.94 -36.44
N ASN A 189 -8.01 14.87 -37.25
CA ASN A 189 -6.81 14.51 -38.00
C ASN A 189 -6.44 15.58 -39.04
N ALA A 190 -7.44 16.15 -39.72
CA ALA A 190 -7.24 17.28 -40.63
C ALA A 190 -6.73 18.53 -39.87
N ALA A 191 -7.31 18.85 -38.71
CA ALA A 191 -6.92 19.99 -37.88
C ALA A 191 -5.47 19.88 -37.36
N VAL A 192 -5.05 18.71 -36.90
CA VAL A 192 -3.72 18.48 -36.32
C VAL A 192 -2.61 18.48 -37.38
N HIS A 193 -2.91 18.03 -38.60
CA HIS A 193 -1.91 17.95 -39.68
C HIS A 193 -1.86 19.19 -40.56
N SER A 194 -2.89 20.04 -40.55
CA SER A 194 -2.91 21.27 -41.35
C SER A 194 -2.23 22.47 -40.67
N GLN A 195 -1.69 22.31 -39.46
CA GLN A 195 -1.00 23.38 -38.76
C GLN A 195 0.49 23.09 -38.57
N THR A 196 1.32 24.13 -38.78
CA THR A 196 2.73 24.16 -38.39
C THR A 196 2.83 24.42 -36.88
N ILE A 197 2.37 23.47 -36.07
CA ILE A 197 2.49 23.53 -34.60
C ILE A 197 3.83 22.86 -34.20
N PRO A 198 4.61 23.44 -33.26
CA PRO A 198 5.80 22.79 -32.72
C PRO A 198 5.47 21.43 -32.07
N GLU A 199 6.27 20.40 -32.36
CA GLU A 199 6.09 18.99 -31.97
C GLU A 199 5.72 18.76 -30.49
N ILE A 200 6.11 19.67 -29.59
CA ILE A 200 5.84 19.60 -28.16
C ILE A 200 4.33 19.75 -27.87
N GLN A 201 3.61 20.61 -28.59
CA GLN A 201 2.17 20.77 -28.42
C GLN A 201 1.36 19.68 -29.12
N LYS A 202 1.92 19.07 -30.18
CA LYS A 202 1.31 17.93 -30.89
C LYS A 202 1.24 16.68 -30.00
N LYS A 203 2.25 16.48 -29.14
CA LYS A 203 2.30 15.36 -28.18
C LYS A 203 1.23 15.44 -27.10
N SER A 204 0.95 16.63 -26.57
CA SER A 204 -0.10 16.80 -25.55
C SER A 204 -1.49 16.50 -26.11
N ALA A 205 -1.83 17.04 -27.29
CA ALA A 205 -3.10 16.75 -27.95
C ALA A 205 -3.25 15.27 -28.36
N SER A 206 -2.15 14.59 -28.71
CA SER A 206 -2.16 13.16 -29.03
C SER A 206 -2.36 12.26 -27.80
N PHE A 207 -1.92 12.70 -26.61
CA PHE A 207 -2.10 11.95 -25.37
C PHE A 207 -3.56 11.92 -24.91
N ASP A 208 -4.26 13.06 -24.95
CA ASP A 208 -5.67 13.14 -24.57
C ASP A 208 -6.56 12.29 -25.49
N VAL A 209 -6.23 12.26 -26.78
CA VAL A 209 -6.97 11.48 -27.77
C VAL A 209 -6.74 9.96 -27.65
N LYS A 210 -5.55 9.53 -27.20
CA LYS A 210 -5.29 8.10 -26.90
C LYS A 210 -6.10 7.58 -25.72
N ILE A 211 -6.38 8.42 -24.73
CA ILE A 211 -7.24 8.07 -23.58
C ILE A 211 -8.69 7.91 -24.04
N CYS A 212 -9.18 8.82 -24.88
CA CYS A 212 -10.55 8.72 -25.43
C CYS A 212 -10.74 7.48 -26.34
N ALA A 213 -9.73 7.09 -27.12
CA ALA A 213 -9.83 5.93 -28.02
C ALA A 213 -9.89 4.58 -27.27
N HIS A 214 -9.21 4.46 -26.12
CA HIS A 214 -9.32 3.25 -25.27
C HIS A 214 -10.73 3.09 -24.69
N MET A 215 -11.42 4.18 -24.34
CA MET A 215 -12.79 4.10 -23.80
C MET A 215 -13.85 3.68 -24.84
N VAL A 216 -13.59 3.87 -26.14
CA VAL A 216 -14.53 3.52 -27.21
C VAL A 216 -14.35 2.07 -27.70
N THR A 217 -13.21 1.44 -27.40
CA THR A 217 -12.91 0.05 -27.84
C THR A 217 -13.33 -1.03 -26.83
N ASP A 218 -13.76 -0.63 -25.62
CA ASP A 218 -14.21 -1.51 -24.54
C ASP A 218 -15.76 -1.55 -24.37
N LEU A 219 -16.52 -1.15 -25.40
CA LEU A 219 -17.99 -1.28 -25.50
C LEU A 219 -18.38 -2.13 -26.72
#